data_AF-A0A4V1ULJ9-F1
#
_entry.id   AF-A0A4V1ULJ9-F1
#
_cell.length_a   1.000
_cell.length_b   1.000
_cell.length_c   1.000
_cell.angle_alpha   90.00
_cell.angle_beta   90.00
_cell.angle_gamma   90.00
#
_symmetry.space_group_name_H-M   'P 1'
#
loop_
_entity.id
_entity.type
_entity.pdbx_description
1 polymer ?
#
loop_
_entity_poly.entity_id
_entity_poly.type
_entity_poly.pdbx_seq_one_letter_code
_entity_poly.pdbx_strand_id
1 'polypeptide(L)'
;MSVRRLRGDQGADGGLHGPRLHRRLPRPCARAAAERTRMTLGGLPFAPSPEVLGFDADRLGALDGYMSGMVEAGMVAGTSTLLMRHGQIVAFNTFGKARLGDEAALARDAIFRIYSMTKPVTGVAMMILFEEGRWRLDDPVTDVLPELAGQKVFAGLAPDGTLLTQDAIRPPTMRELMSHTTGLGYGLFDVHPIERAYREAGVMMANSHEDLVRRAATIPLMFQPGTEWFYSIATDLQALVVERLSGQTFGEFLRTRIFAPLGMVDTGFHVPADQVHRLTEMYSGDGKGGLKAATEAFDMPINDYTHPPRFEGGGGGLV
;
A
#
# COMPACT_ATOMS: atom_id res chain seq x y z
N MET A 1 19.30 1.79 42.13
CA MET A 1 19.82 0.59 42.81
C MET A 1 20.56 -0.28 41.79
N SER A 2 21.86 -0.45 42.04
CA SER A 2 22.83 -1.48 41.61
C SER A 2 22.56 -2.43 40.42
N VAL A 3 23.35 -2.24 39.35
CA VAL A 3 24.32 -3.17 38.73
C VAL A 3 24.08 -4.70 38.82
N ARG A 4 24.07 -5.40 37.67
CA ARG A 4 25.05 -6.49 37.37
C ARG A 4 24.99 -7.04 35.94
N ARG A 5 26.16 -7.00 35.28
CA ARG A 5 26.58 -7.88 34.18
C ARG A 5 26.77 -9.31 34.70
N LEU A 6 26.50 -10.30 33.85
CA LEU A 6 27.12 -11.62 33.96
C LEU A 6 27.59 -12.08 32.56
N ARG A 7 28.89 -12.38 32.49
CA ARG A 7 29.59 -13.19 31.48
C ARG A 7 30.39 -14.24 32.26
N GLY A 8 30.57 -15.42 31.66
CA GLY A 8 31.34 -16.58 32.16
C GLY A 8 30.39 -17.65 32.68
N ASP A 9 30.49 -18.93 32.31
CA ASP A 9 31.71 -19.72 32.14
C ASP A 9 31.53 -20.94 31.23
N GLN A 10 32.67 -21.51 30.83
CA GLN A 10 32.84 -22.69 29.99
C GLN A 10 32.58 -24.02 30.74
N GLY A 11 32.27 -25.08 29.97
CA GLY A 11 32.89 -26.40 30.17
C GLY A 11 32.00 -27.55 30.64
N ALA A 12 31.91 -28.58 29.79
CA ALA A 12 32.18 -30.00 30.08
C ALA A 12 31.15 -30.99 29.48
N ASP A 13 31.75 -32.04 28.89
CA ASP A 13 31.19 -33.20 28.21
C ASP A 13 30.15 -34.00 28.99
N GLY A 14 29.23 -34.61 28.23
CA GLY A 14 28.33 -35.65 28.70
C GLY A 14 27.66 -36.37 27.53
N GLY A 15 28.40 -37.28 26.89
CA GLY A 15 27.90 -38.11 25.80
C GLY A 15 26.82 -39.09 26.25
N LEU A 16 25.70 -39.12 25.54
CA LEU A 16 24.77 -40.23 25.52
C LEU A 16 24.33 -40.51 24.07
N HIS A 17 24.80 -41.64 23.56
CA HIS A 17 24.40 -42.22 22.28
C HIS A 17 22.93 -42.64 22.31
N GLY A 18 22.09 -41.94 21.55
CA GLY A 18 20.75 -42.38 21.14
C GLY A 18 20.75 -42.89 19.69
N PRO A 19 19.92 -43.88 19.34
CA PRO A 19 19.97 -44.53 18.03
C PRO A 19 19.52 -43.58 16.91
N ARG A 20 20.35 -43.49 15.85
CA ARG A 20 20.04 -42.75 14.61
C ARG A 20 18.90 -43.45 13.86
N LEU A 21 17.68 -42.97 14.05
CA LEU A 21 16.56 -43.27 13.17
C LEU A 21 16.75 -42.54 11.84
N HIS A 22 17.32 -43.23 10.85
CA HIS A 22 17.29 -42.79 9.46
C HIS A 22 15.84 -42.78 8.94
N ARG A 23 15.11 -41.69 9.16
CA ARG A 23 13.89 -41.40 8.40
C ARG A 23 14.32 -41.07 6.97
N ARG A 24 14.09 -42.02 6.06
CA ARG A 24 14.14 -41.78 4.60
C ARG A 24 13.14 -40.66 4.29
N LEU A 25 13.63 -39.54 3.78
CA LEU A 25 12.81 -38.51 3.16
C LEU A 25 12.05 -39.15 1.98
N PRO A 26 10.74 -38.92 1.84
CA PRO A 26 10.02 -39.36 0.66
C PRO A 26 10.55 -38.60 -0.57
N ARG A 27 10.75 -39.32 -1.68
CA ARG A 27 11.10 -38.74 -2.99
C ARG A 27 10.01 -37.74 -3.39
N PRO A 28 10.35 -36.60 -4.02
CA PRO A 28 9.35 -35.68 -4.53
C PRO A 28 8.50 -36.40 -5.58
N CYS A 29 7.19 -36.45 -5.31
CA CYS A 29 6.19 -36.99 -6.21
C CYS A 29 6.08 -36.07 -7.44
N ALA A 30 6.08 -36.70 -8.61
CA ALA A 30 5.86 -36.20 -9.97
C ALA A 30 5.54 -34.70 -10.15
N ARG A 31 6.48 -34.00 -10.82
CA ARG A 31 6.20 -32.79 -11.61
C ARG A 31 5.08 -33.12 -12.61
N ALA A 32 3.89 -32.59 -12.41
CA ALA A 32 2.89 -32.54 -13.45
C ALA A 32 3.37 -31.53 -14.51
N ALA A 33 3.91 -32.04 -15.61
CA ALA A 33 4.16 -31.26 -16.81
C ALA A 33 2.81 -30.91 -17.43
N ALA A 34 2.28 -29.73 -17.12
CA ALA A 34 1.14 -29.15 -17.81
C ALA A 34 1.59 -28.61 -19.17
N GLU A 35 0.82 -28.96 -20.20
CA GLU A 35 1.01 -28.60 -21.60
C GLU A 35 1.23 -27.09 -21.81
N ARG A 36 2.28 -26.79 -22.59
CA ARG A 36 2.68 -25.45 -23.03
C ARG A 36 1.67 -24.90 -24.03
N THR A 37 0.53 -24.37 -23.59
CA THR A 37 -0.30 -23.52 -24.47
C THR A 37 -1.12 -22.50 -23.69
N ARG A 38 -0.45 -21.40 -23.31
CA ARG A 38 -0.93 -20.00 -23.34
C ARG A 38 0.24 -19.12 -22.89
N MET A 39 1.13 -18.80 -23.84
CA MET A 39 2.41 -18.11 -23.60
C MET A 39 2.28 -16.61 -23.29
N THR A 40 1.09 -16.11 -22.98
CA THR A 40 0.88 -14.68 -22.73
C THR A 40 -0.09 -14.45 -21.60
N LEU A 41 0.26 -13.54 -20.69
CA LEU A 41 -0.67 -12.98 -19.70
C LEU A 41 -0.79 -11.48 -19.96
N GLY A 42 -2.00 -10.97 -20.17
CA GLY A 42 -2.21 -9.54 -20.47
C GLY A 42 -1.44 -9.07 -21.71
N GLY A 43 -1.23 -9.95 -22.70
CA GLY A 43 -0.43 -9.65 -23.90
C GLY A 43 1.09 -9.75 -23.72
N LEU A 44 1.60 -10.01 -22.51
CA LEU A 44 3.03 -10.11 -22.23
C LEU A 44 3.53 -11.54 -22.35
N PRO A 45 4.60 -11.81 -23.12
CA PRO A 45 5.13 -13.16 -23.30
C PRO A 45 5.95 -13.62 -22.10
N PHE A 46 5.90 -14.92 -21.79
CA PHE A 46 6.88 -15.52 -20.88
C PHE A 46 8.26 -15.64 -21.55
N ALA A 47 9.31 -15.44 -20.76
CA ALA A 47 10.68 -15.71 -21.17
C ALA A 47 10.87 -17.22 -21.41
N PRO A 48 11.67 -17.64 -22.41
CA PRO A 48 11.94 -19.05 -22.65
C PRO A 48 12.68 -19.72 -21.49
N SER A 49 13.49 -18.95 -20.75
CA SER A 49 14.07 -19.32 -19.46
C SER A 49 14.42 -18.06 -18.66
N PRO A 50 14.66 -18.16 -17.34
CA PRO A 50 15.11 -17.00 -16.55
C PRO A 50 16.48 -16.44 -16.98
N GLU A 51 17.40 -17.31 -17.39
CA GLU A 51 18.79 -16.97 -17.69
C GLU A 51 18.91 -16.05 -18.92
N VAL A 52 18.01 -16.18 -19.90
CA VAL A 52 18.02 -15.31 -21.08
C VAL A 52 17.72 -13.86 -20.74
N LEU A 53 17.10 -13.60 -19.59
CA LEU A 53 16.85 -12.28 -19.03
C LEU A 53 17.80 -11.94 -17.87
N GLY A 54 18.87 -12.71 -17.70
CA GLY A 54 19.89 -12.49 -16.68
C GLY A 54 19.44 -12.80 -15.27
N PHE A 55 18.47 -13.71 -15.10
CA PHE A 55 18.09 -14.25 -13.79
C PHE A 55 18.72 -15.61 -13.56
N ASP A 56 19.08 -15.87 -12.31
CA ASP A 56 19.57 -17.15 -11.84
C ASP A 56 18.37 -18.00 -11.40
N ALA A 57 18.15 -19.15 -12.04
CA ALA A 57 17.00 -20.01 -11.76
C ALA A 57 17.01 -20.59 -10.33
N ASP A 58 18.18 -20.89 -9.77
CA ASP A 58 18.27 -21.42 -8.40
C ASP A 58 17.86 -20.35 -7.38
N ARG A 59 18.27 -19.09 -7.61
CA ARG A 59 17.83 -17.96 -6.76
C ARG A 59 16.34 -17.66 -6.89
N LEU A 60 15.75 -17.82 -8.08
CA LEU A 60 14.30 -17.73 -8.25
C LEU A 60 13.58 -18.86 -7.50
N GLY A 61 14.12 -20.09 -7.55
CA GLY A 61 13.62 -21.20 -6.75
C GLY A 61 13.70 -20.92 -5.24
N ALA A 62 14.75 -20.24 -4.78
CA ALA A 62 14.86 -19.82 -3.39
C ALA A 62 13.82 -18.76 -2.99
N LEU A 63 13.52 -17.81 -3.89
CA LEU A 63 12.42 -16.85 -3.69
C LEU A 63 11.07 -17.60 -3.59
N ASP A 64 10.78 -18.50 -4.52
CA ASP A 64 9.56 -19.30 -4.50
C ASP A 64 9.42 -20.08 -3.19
N GLY A 65 10.50 -20.75 -2.75
CA GLY A 65 10.53 -21.49 -1.49
C GLY A 65 10.33 -20.60 -0.25
N TYR A 66 10.83 -19.36 -0.28
CA TYR A 66 10.56 -18.39 0.79
C TYR A 66 9.09 -17.96 0.80
N MET A 67 8.53 -17.64 -0.37
CA MET A 67 7.13 -17.19 -0.49
C MET A 67 6.13 -18.29 -0.12
N SER A 68 6.40 -19.55 -0.49
CA SER A 68 5.60 -20.70 -0.06
C SER A 68 5.80 -20.99 1.43
N GLY A 69 7.03 -20.87 1.94
CA GLY A 69 7.35 -21.06 3.35
C GLY A 69 6.62 -20.09 4.28
N MET A 70 6.39 -18.83 3.86
CA MET A 70 5.57 -17.88 4.62
C MET A 70 4.12 -18.34 4.76
N VAL A 71 3.56 -18.97 3.72
CA VAL A 71 2.21 -19.55 3.77
C VAL A 71 2.17 -20.77 4.70
N GLU A 72 3.14 -21.68 4.54
CA GLU A 72 3.25 -22.89 5.38
C GLU A 72 3.44 -22.56 6.87
N ALA A 73 4.18 -21.50 7.16
CA ALA A 73 4.38 -20.98 8.51
C ALA A 73 3.18 -20.20 9.06
N GLY A 74 2.10 -20.03 8.29
CA GLY A 74 0.91 -19.30 8.70
C GLY A 74 1.12 -17.79 8.87
N MET A 75 2.15 -17.22 8.24
CA MET A 75 2.41 -15.77 8.31
C MET A 75 1.47 -14.97 7.39
N VAL A 76 1.06 -15.58 6.28
CA VAL A 76 0.11 -15.02 5.30
C VAL A 76 -0.79 -16.14 4.75
N ALA A 77 -2.02 -15.80 4.35
CA ALA A 77 -2.94 -16.79 3.78
C ALA A 77 -2.54 -17.23 2.37
N GLY A 78 -1.92 -16.33 1.61
CA GLY A 78 -1.42 -16.58 0.27
C GLY A 78 -0.46 -15.49 -0.19
N THR A 79 0.31 -15.81 -1.23
CA THR A 79 1.27 -14.89 -1.87
C THR A 79 1.15 -14.95 -3.38
N SER A 80 1.40 -13.82 -4.03
CA SER A 80 1.39 -13.68 -5.49
C SER A 80 2.61 -12.83 -5.88
N THR A 81 3.48 -13.38 -6.73
CA THR A 81 4.73 -12.72 -7.13
C THR A 81 4.87 -12.77 -8.64
N LEU A 82 4.90 -11.60 -9.28
CA LEU A 82 5.19 -11.43 -10.70
C LEU A 82 6.56 -10.76 -10.86
N LEU A 83 7.44 -11.37 -11.65
CA LEU A 83 8.75 -10.82 -12.00
C LEU A 83 8.85 -10.67 -13.51
N MET A 84 9.23 -9.47 -13.96
CA MET A 84 9.32 -9.13 -15.37
C MET A 84 10.61 -8.37 -15.66
N ARG A 85 11.15 -8.56 -16.87
CA ARG A 85 12.28 -7.78 -17.39
C ARG A 85 12.18 -7.70 -18.92
N HIS A 86 12.52 -6.53 -19.48
CA HIS A 86 12.52 -6.30 -20.93
C HIS A 86 11.19 -6.67 -21.62
N GLY A 87 10.05 -6.39 -20.96
CA GLY A 87 8.72 -6.68 -21.51
C GLY A 87 8.31 -8.15 -21.48
N GLN A 88 9.06 -9.01 -20.79
CA GLN A 88 8.77 -10.44 -20.69
C GLN A 88 8.59 -10.89 -19.23
N ILE A 89 7.70 -11.86 -19.02
CA ILE A 89 7.48 -12.48 -17.72
C ILE A 89 8.56 -13.52 -17.46
N VAL A 90 9.33 -13.31 -16.40
CA VAL A 90 10.37 -14.24 -15.92
C VAL A 90 9.71 -15.34 -15.08
N ALA A 91 8.85 -14.95 -14.15
CA ALA A 91 8.12 -15.84 -13.26
C ALA A 91 6.81 -15.18 -12.83
N PHE A 92 5.76 -16.00 -12.63
CA PHE A 92 4.53 -15.55 -12.00
C PHE A 92 3.95 -16.67 -11.13
N ASN A 93 4.26 -16.66 -9.85
CA ASN A 93 3.91 -17.76 -8.95
C ASN A 93 2.94 -17.29 -7.87
N THR A 94 1.99 -18.15 -7.54
CA THR A 94 1.06 -17.96 -6.42
C THR A 94 1.15 -19.14 -5.48
N PHE A 95 1.02 -18.88 -4.17
CA PHE A 95 0.98 -19.89 -3.13
C PHE A 95 -0.16 -19.58 -2.15
N GLY A 96 -0.70 -20.62 -1.51
CA GLY A 96 -1.76 -20.47 -0.52
C GLY A 96 -3.14 -20.21 -1.13
N LYS A 97 -3.95 -19.39 -0.46
CA LYS A 97 -5.37 -19.17 -0.74
C LYS A 97 -5.75 -17.70 -0.72
N ALA A 98 -6.81 -17.35 -1.45
CA ALA A 98 -7.42 -16.02 -1.37
C ALA A 98 -8.09 -15.79 -0.02
N ARG A 99 -8.76 -16.83 0.51
CA ARG A 99 -9.30 -16.88 1.87
C ARG A 99 -8.96 -18.22 2.52
N LEU A 100 -8.60 -18.18 3.80
CA LEU A 100 -8.47 -19.37 4.63
C LEU A 100 -9.80 -20.12 4.66
N GLY A 101 -9.75 -21.42 4.38
CA GLY A 101 -10.94 -22.27 4.24
C GLY A 101 -11.36 -22.52 2.79
N ASP A 102 -10.94 -21.69 1.83
CA ASP A 102 -11.24 -21.93 0.41
C ASP A 102 -10.69 -23.29 -0.04
N GLU A 103 -11.41 -24.01 -0.88
CA GLU A 103 -10.87 -25.23 -1.50
C GLU A 103 -9.86 -24.91 -2.61
N ALA A 104 -10.11 -23.83 -3.34
CA ALA A 104 -9.26 -23.38 -4.45
C ALA A 104 -7.96 -22.75 -3.95
N ALA A 105 -6.88 -22.99 -4.70
CA ALA A 105 -5.63 -22.26 -4.53
C ALA A 105 -5.79 -20.80 -4.97
N LEU A 106 -4.92 -19.93 -4.46
CA LEU A 106 -4.84 -18.53 -4.87
C LEU A 106 -4.59 -18.44 -6.38
N ALA A 107 -5.53 -17.82 -7.09
CA ALA A 107 -5.43 -17.59 -8.52
C ALA A 107 -4.59 -16.34 -8.84
N ARG A 108 -4.00 -16.31 -10.04
CA ARG A 108 -3.16 -15.19 -10.52
C ARG A 108 -3.95 -13.91 -10.78
N ASP A 109 -5.25 -14.03 -10.97
CA ASP A 109 -6.21 -12.95 -11.21
C ASP A 109 -7.00 -12.60 -9.92
N ALA A 110 -6.51 -13.01 -8.74
CA ALA A 110 -7.08 -12.57 -7.47
C ALA A 110 -6.95 -11.05 -7.31
N ILE A 111 -7.97 -10.44 -6.70
CA ILE A 111 -8.07 -8.99 -6.50
C ILE A 111 -7.63 -8.67 -5.08
N PHE A 112 -6.73 -7.70 -4.92
CA PHE A 112 -6.15 -7.33 -3.63
C PHE A 112 -6.51 -5.90 -3.28
N ARG A 113 -6.71 -5.58 -2.00
CA ARG A 113 -6.74 -4.18 -1.57
C ARG A 113 -5.32 -3.63 -1.61
N ILE A 114 -5.00 -2.74 -2.54
CA ILE A 114 -3.60 -2.33 -2.76
C ILE A 114 -3.18 -1.11 -1.91
N TYR A 115 -4.13 -0.47 -1.22
CA TYR A 115 -3.88 0.64 -0.30
C TYR A 115 -2.93 1.67 -0.91
N SER A 116 -1.83 2.01 -0.23
CA SER A 116 -0.91 3.08 -0.62
C SER A 116 -0.22 2.86 -1.98
N MET A 117 -0.32 1.67 -2.58
CA MET A 117 0.06 1.47 -3.99
C MET A 117 -0.89 2.20 -4.97
N THR A 118 -2.00 2.77 -4.49
CA THR A 118 -2.82 3.74 -5.22
C THR A 118 -2.04 5.02 -5.53
N LYS A 119 -1.12 5.43 -4.63
CA LYS A 119 -0.46 6.74 -4.71
C LYS A 119 0.35 6.94 -6.00
N PRO A 120 1.16 5.97 -6.47
CA PRO A 120 1.81 6.08 -7.78
C PRO A 120 0.83 6.27 -8.94
N VAL A 121 -0.35 5.65 -8.92
CA VAL A 121 -1.39 5.82 -9.95
C VAL A 121 -1.94 7.25 -9.92
N THR A 122 -2.23 7.77 -8.73
CA THR A 122 -2.61 9.18 -8.53
C THR A 122 -1.51 10.12 -9.01
N GLY A 123 -0.25 9.79 -8.73
CA GLY A 123 0.91 10.54 -9.21
C GLY A 123 0.98 10.59 -10.74
N VAL A 124 0.72 9.48 -11.44
CA VAL A 124 0.62 9.46 -12.90
C VAL A 124 -0.51 10.35 -13.39
N ALA A 125 -1.68 10.32 -12.74
CA ALA A 125 -2.80 11.21 -13.10
C ALA A 125 -2.44 12.70 -12.98
N MET A 126 -1.73 13.07 -11.90
CA MET A 126 -1.19 14.42 -11.73
C MET A 126 -0.19 14.77 -12.83
N MET A 127 0.71 13.85 -13.18
CA MET A 127 1.72 14.07 -14.22
C MET A 127 1.13 14.19 -15.63
N ILE A 128 0.04 13.47 -15.94
CA ILE A 128 -0.71 13.66 -17.18
C ILE A 128 -1.21 15.12 -17.28
N LEU A 129 -1.82 15.64 -16.21
CA LEU A 129 -2.29 17.04 -16.17
C LEU A 129 -1.13 18.05 -16.20
N PHE A 130 0.03 17.70 -15.64
CA PHE A 130 1.24 18.51 -15.72
C PHE A 130 1.76 18.62 -17.16
N GLU A 131 1.83 17.50 -17.88
CA GLU A 131 2.25 17.47 -19.30
C GLU A 131 1.28 18.24 -20.20
N GLU A 132 0.00 18.28 -19.85
CA GLU A 132 -1.02 19.11 -20.49
C GLU A 132 -0.95 20.60 -20.11
N GLY A 133 0.00 21.00 -19.25
CA GLY A 133 0.18 22.38 -18.81
C GLY A 133 -0.93 22.90 -17.90
N ARG A 134 -1.67 22.02 -17.22
CA ARG A 134 -2.79 22.39 -16.33
C ARG A 134 -2.35 22.92 -14.97
N TRP A 135 -1.10 22.69 -14.60
CA TRP A 135 -0.44 23.18 -13.38
C TRP A 135 1.08 23.06 -13.55
N ARG A 136 1.87 23.74 -12.70
CA ARG A 136 3.34 23.66 -12.65
C ARG A 136 3.81 23.33 -11.23
N LEU A 137 4.99 22.75 -11.13
CA LEU A 137 5.56 22.28 -9.86
C LEU A 137 5.65 23.39 -8.78
N ASP A 138 5.94 24.62 -9.18
CA ASP A 138 6.14 25.72 -8.24
C ASP A 138 4.88 26.58 -8.05
N ASP A 139 3.76 26.20 -8.67
CA ASP A 139 2.47 26.85 -8.44
C ASP A 139 2.03 26.60 -6.98
N PRO A 140 1.47 27.61 -6.28
CA PRO A 140 0.84 27.40 -4.99
C PRO A 140 -0.30 26.38 -5.09
N VAL A 141 -0.36 25.44 -4.14
CA VAL A 141 -1.48 24.48 -4.05
C VAL A 141 -2.82 25.21 -3.90
N THR A 142 -2.80 26.39 -3.28
CA THR A 142 -3.98 27.22 -3.05
C THR A 142 -4.64 27.75 -4.30
N ASP A 143 -3.97 27.73 -5.45
CA ASP A 143 -4.58 28.10 -6.74
C ASP A 143 -5.68 27.11 -7.13
N VAL A 144 -5.57 25.85 -6.68
CA VAL A 144 -6.56 24.78 -6.90
C VAL A 144 -7.30 24.41 -5.61
N LEU A 145 -6.63 24.49 -4.45
CA LEU A 145 -7.15 24.17 -3.12
C LEU A 145 -7.17 25.41 -2.20
N PRO A 146 -8.02 26.42 -2.46
CA PRO A 146 -8.06 27.65 -1.67
C PRO A 146 -8.38 27.45 -0.19
N GLU A 147 -8.95 26.30 0.20
CA GLU A 147 -9.16 25.92 1.60
C GLU A 147 -7.86 25.87 2.40
N LEU A 148 -6.72 25.64 1.73
CA LEU A 148 -5.40 25.63 2.36
C LEU A 148 -4.76 27.04 2.40
N ALA A 149 -5.51 28.11 2.08
CA ALA A 149 -5.01 29.46 2.24
C ALA A 149 -4.94 29.86 3.72
N GLY A 150 -3.91 30.64 4.07
CA GLY A 150 -3.75 31.16 5.44
C GLY A 150 -3.44 30.11 6.50
N GLN A 151 -2.94 28.93 6.09
CA GLN A 151 -2.54 27.87 6.99
C GLN A 151 -1.57 28.35 8.07
N LYS A 152 -1.78 27.84 9.28
CA LYS A 152 -0.86 28.01 10.40
C LYS A 152 0.09 26.83 10.46
N VAL A 153 1.21 27.00 11.17
CA VAL A 153 2.20 25.95 11.42
C VAL A 153 2.29 25.74 12.92
N PHE A 154 2.39 24.48 13.33
CA PHE A 154 2.62 24.09 14.71
C PHE A 154 3.89 24.74 15.26
N ALA A 155 3.77 25.37 16.43
CA ALA A 155 4.86 26.06 17.11
C ALA A 155 5.11 25.51 18.53
N GLY A 156 4.42 24.45 18.93
CA GLY A 156 4.54 23.83 20.24
C GLY A 156 3.20 23.59 20.93
N LEU A 157 3.26 23.18 22.19
CA LEU A 157 2.10 22.97 23.05
C LEU A 157 2.13 23.97 24.22
N ALA A 158 0.98 24.54 24.53
CA ALA A 158 0.77 25.22 25.80
C ALA A 158 0.73 24.20 26.97
N PRO A 159 0.88 24.63 28.24
CA PRO A 159 0.84 23.73 29.39
C PRO A 159 -0.45 22.90 29.53
N ASP A 160 -1.57 23.38 28.99
CA ASP A 160 -2.86 22.69 28.98
C ASP A 160 -3.04 21.73 27.78
N GLY A 161 -2.03 21.63 26.91
CA GLY A 161 -2.05 20.80 25.71
C GLY A 161 -2.65 21.49 24.47
N THR A 162 -3.02 22.77 24.55
CA THR A 162 -3.47 23.55 23.39
C THR A 162 -2.34 23.70 22.36
N LEU A 163 -2.68 23.56 21.07
CA LEU A 163 -1.73 23.79 19.98
C LEU A 163 -1.35 25.28 19.91
N LEU A 164 -0.07 25.58 20.08
CA LEU A 164 0.48 26.89 19.73
C LEU A 164 0.82 26.90 18.25
N THR A 165 0.60 28.03 17.59
CA THR A 165 0.82 28.15 16.15
C THR A 165 1.55 29.44 15.78
N GLN A 166 2.17 29.42 14.61
CA GLN A 166 2.75 30.56 13.92
C GLN A 166 2.25 30.59 12.47
N ASP A 167 2.49 31.69 11.76
CA ASP A 167 2.10 31.79 10.34
C ASP A 167 2.97 30.89 9.45
N ALA A 168 2.34 30.26 8.45
CA ALA A 168 3.10 29.68 7.36
C ALA A 168 3.79 30.80 6.57
N ILE A 169 5.08 30.64 6.25
CA ILE A 169 5.85 31.67 5.52
C ILE A 169 5.34 31.89 4.08
N ARG A 170 4.70 30.87 3.52
CA ARG A 170 4.01 30.88 2.22
C ARG A 170 3.08 29.66 2.14
N PRO A 171 2.15 29.61 1.18
CA PRO A 171 1.43 28.38 0.87
C PRO A 171 2.39 27.26 0.40
N PRO A 172 2.02 25.98 0.62
CA PRO A 172 2.69 24.87 -0.05
C PRO A 172 2.57 24.97 -1.58
N THR A 173 3.56 24.46 -2.30
CA THR A 173 3.57 24.33 -3.76
C THR A 173 3.07 22.96 -4.21
N MET A 174 2.68 22.84 -5.48
CA MET A 174 2.27 21.57 -6.07
C MET A 174 3.36 20.50 -5.97
N ARG A 175 4.65 20.88 -6.09
CA ARG A 175 5.80 19.99 -5.85
C ARG A 175 5.76 19.40 -4.45
N GLU A 176 5.50 20.22 -3.44
CA GLU A 176 5.47 19.79 -2.04
C GLU A 176 4.28 18.89 -1.74
N LEU A 177 3.15 19.12 -2.41
CA LEU A 177 2.01 18.21 -2.41
C LEU A 177 2.38 16.84 -3.01
N MET A 178 3.12 16.83 -4.12
CA MET A 178 3.59 15.59 -4.76
C MET A 178 4.63 14.84 -3.93
N SER A 179 5.44 15.54 -3.12
CA SER A 179 6.55 14.95 -2.38
C SER A 179 6.31 14.70 -0.89
N HIS A 180 5.09 14.92 -0.37
CA HIS A 180 4.80 14.83 1.08
C HIS A 180 5.65 15.78 1.93
N THR A 181 5.91 16.98 1.42
CA THR A 181 6.67 18.03 2.13
C THR A 181 5.84 19.29 2.35
N THR A 182 4.51 19.17 2.35
CA THR A 182 3.58 20.30 2.61
C THR A 182 3.51 20.69 4.09
N GLY A 183 3.83 19.77 4.99
CA GLY A 183 3.53 19.87 6.42
C GLY A 183 2.18 19.29 6.82
N LEU A 184 1.39 18.72 5.89
CA LEU A 184 0.14 18.04 6.24
C LEU A 184 0.39 16.78 7.07
N GLY A 185 -0.59 16.42 7.90
CA GLY A 185 -0.63 15.14 8.62
C GLY A 185 -1.41 14.06 7.89
N TYR A 186 -1.59 12.93 8.56
CA TYR A 186 -2.45 11.82 8.13
C TYR A 186 -3.51 11.49 9.17
N GLY A 187 -3.11 11.37 10.43
CA GLY A 187 -3.91 10.81 11.52
C GLY A 187 -3.64 9.32 11.78
N LEU A 188 -2.70 8.69 11.08
CA LEU A 188 -2.37 7.26 11.19
C LEU A 188 -1.30 6.94 12.24
N PHE A 189 -0.58 7.95 12.73
CA PHE A 189 0.57 7.73 13.60
C PHE A 189 0.40 8.44 14.95
N ASP A 190 1.01 7.92 16.01
CA ASP A 190 1.05 8.58 17.32
C ASP A 190 2.44 9.17 17.59
N VAL A 191 2.88 10.06 16.69
CA VAL A 191 4.24 10.62 16.69
C VAL A 191 4.29 12.14 16.74
N HIS A 192 3.16 12.82 16.52
CA HIS A 192 3.09 14.28 16.49
C HIS A 192 1.69 14.77 16.92
N PRO A 193 1.55 15.87 17.69
CA PRO A 193 0.23 16.38 18.12
C PRO A 193 -0.75 16.68 16.97
N ILE A 194 -0.22 17.04 15.80
CA ILE A 194 -1.03 17.24 14.59
C ILE A 194 -1.73 15.95 14.15
N GLU A 195 -1.09 14.78 14.27
CA GLU A 195 -1.75 13.50 13.94
C GLU A 195 -2.99 13.27 14.82
N ARG A 196 -2.90 13.61 16.12
CA ARG A 196 -4.06 13.55 17.02
C ARG A 196 -5.17 14.49 16.57
N ALA A 197 -4.83 15.73 16.18
CA ALA A 197 -5.80 16.69 15.67
C ALA A 197 -6.49 16.18 14.37
N TYR A 198 -5.77 15.48 13.49
CA TYR A 198 -6.36 14.83 12.30
C TYR A 198 -7.38 13.76 12.66
N ARG A 199 -7.09 12.93 13.68
CA ARG A 199 -8.06 11.94 14.19
C ARG A 199 -9.28 12.59 14.82
N GLU A 200 -9.07 13.60 15.68
CA GLU A 200 -10.15 14.32 16.37
C GLU A 200 -11.09 15.06 15.39
N ALA A 201 -10.54 15.63 14.31
CA ALA A 201 -11.33 16.23 13.24
C ALA A 201 -11.99 15.20 12.29
N GLY A 202 -11.64 13.91 12.43
CA GLY A 202 -12.15 12.84 11.59
C GLY A 202 -11.79 13.03 10.11
N VAL A 203 -10.57 13.48 9.80
CA VAL A 203 -10.13 13.74 8.41
C VAL A 203 -10.28 12.50 7.54
N MET A 204 -9.86 11.33 8.03
CA MET A 204 -9.99 10.05 7.34
C MET A 204 -11.43 9.50 7.30
N MET A 205 -12.36 10.14 8.01
CA MET A 205 -13.79 9.80 8.02
C MET A 205 -14.62 10.75 7.14
N ALA A 206 -13.96 11.56 6.32
CA ALA A 206 -14.59 12.47 5.38
C ALA A 206 -15.54 11.74 4.40
N ASN A 207 -16.57 12.45 3.94
CA ASN A 207 -17.56 11.91 3.01
C ASN A 207 -17.26 12.22 1.54
N SER A 208 -16.26 13.05 1.26
CA SER A 208 -15.79 13.44 -0.08
C SER A 208 -14.39 14.04 0.01
N HIS A 209 -13.70 14.18 -1.13
CA HIS A 209 -12.47 14.95 -1.21
C HIS A 209 -12.64 16.40 -0.72
N GLU A 210 -13.79 17.02 -1.02
CA GLU A 210 -14.17 18.36 -0.54
C GLU A 210 -14.30 18.42 0.99
N ASP A 211 -14.91 17.42 1.62
CA ASP A 211 -15.00 17.32 3.08
C ASP A 211 -13.60 17.07 3.69
N LEU A 212 -12.78 16.24 3.05
CA LEU A 212 -11.43 15.93 3.48
C LEU A 212 -10.53 17.18 3.52
N VAL A 213 -10.50 17.97 2.45
CA VAL A 213 -9.70 19.20 2.42
C VAL A 213 -10.20 20.23 3.43
N ARG A 214 -11.52 20.35 3.62
CA ARG A 214 -12.09 21.29 4.60
C ARG A 214 -11.74 20.92 6.03
N ARG A 215 -11.75 19.62 6.37
CA ARG A 215 -11.32 19.15 7.70
C ARG A 215 -9.82 19.33 7.89
N ALA A 216 -9.02 18.98 6.89
CA ALA A 216 -7.57 19.17 6.95
C ALA A 216 -7.19 20.65 7.12
N ALA A 217 -7.94 21.55 6.47
CA ALA A 217 -7.71 22.98 6.51
C ALA A 217 -7.90 23.63 7.90
N THR A 218 -8.63 22.99 8.83
CA THR A 218 -8.80 23.52 10.19
C THR A 218 -7.60 23.22 11.11
N ILE A 219 -6.65 22.42 10.64
CA ILE A 219 -5.54 21.90 11.44
C ILE A 219 -4.23 22.53 10.96
N PRO A 220 -3.39 23.07 11.87
CA PRO A 220 -2.10 23.61 11.47
C PRO A 220 -1.19 22.55 10.84
N LEU A 221 -0.32 22.98 9.93
CA LEU A 221 0.76 22.18 9.38
C LEU A 221 1.75 21.78 10.48
N MET A 222 2.40 20.62 10.35
CA MET A 222 3.44 20.13 11.27
C MET A 222 4.70 20.99 11.24
N PHE A 223 5.07 21.46 10.05
CA PHE A 223 6.29 22.23 9.79
C PHE A 223 6.06 23.18 8.61
N GLN A 224 7.00 24.08 8.38
CA GLN A 224 6.93 25.03 7.28
C GLN A 224 6.98 24.30 5.92
N PRO A 225 6.17 24.69 4.92
CA PRO A 225 6.17 24.00 3.63
C PRO A 225 7.57 23.90 3.01
N GLY A 226 7.95 22.68 2.61
CA GLY A 226 9.22 22.36 1.96
C GLY A 226 10.41 22.14 2.90
N THR A 227 10.27 22.29 4.22
CA THR A 227 11.42 22.16 5.14
C THR A 227 11.67 20.75 5.64
N GLU A 228 10.62 19.92 5.70
CA GLU A 228 10.69 18.54 6.18
C GLU A 228 9.80 17.62 5.34
N TRP A 229 9.91 16.32 5.58
CA TRP A 229 9.11 15.29 4.93
C TRP A 229 8.25 14.57 5.96
N PHE A 230 6.97 14.39 5.66
CA PHE A 230 6.07 13.57 6.47
C PHE A 230 4.96 12.96 5.64
N TYR A 231 4.80 11.65 5.76
CA TYR A 231 3.78 10.89 5.03
C TYR A 231 2.37 11.29 5.47
N SER A 232 1.54 11.74 4.51
CA SER A 232 0.33 12.51 4.80
C SER A 232 -0.82 12.21 3.84
N ILE A 233 -1.97 12.83 4.05
CA ILE A 233 -3.13 12.81 3.12
C ILE A 233 -2.86 13.54 1.79
N ALA A 234 -1.63 14.00 1.52
CA ALA A 234 -1.32 14.79 0.34
C ALA A 234 -1.79 14.13 -0.96
N THR A 235 -1.76 12.80 -1.05
CA THR A 235 -2.23 12.10 -2.26
C THR A 235 -3.75 12.02 -2.38
N ASP A 236 -4.50 12.04 -1.28
CA ASP A 236 -5.96 12.21 -1.34
C ASP A 236 -6.32 13.62 -1.82
N LEU A 237 -5.52 14.62 -1.46
CA LEU A 237 -5.65 15.98 -2.01
C LEU A 237 -5.20 16.08 -3.48
N GLN A 238 -4.22 15.28 -3.92
CA GLN A 238 -3.88 15.18 -5.35
C GLN A 238 -5.08 14.67 -6.16
N ALA A 239 -5.85 13.70 -5.65
CA ALA A 239 -7.09 13.27 -6.30
C ALA A 239 -8.10 14.42 -6.44
N LEU A 240 -8.27 15.25 -5.41
CA LEU A 240 -9.10 16.46 -5.51
C LEU A 240 -8.59 17.45 -6.57
N VAL A 241 -7.27 17.64 -6.68
CA VAL A 241 -6.69 18.48 -7.72
C VAL A 241 -7.00 17.91 -9.10
N VAL A 242 -6.88 16.59 -9.29
CA VAL A 242 -7.28 15.93 -10.55
C VAL A 242 -8.76 16.20 -10.86
N GLU A 243 -9.65 16.08 -9.87
CA GLU A 243 -11.08 16.36 -10.06
C GLU A 243 -11.31 17.82 -10.48
N ARG A 244 -10.75 18.78 -9.75
CA ARG A 244 -10.94 20.22 -10.00
C ARG A 244 -10.35 20.67 -11.34
N LEU A 245 -9.20 20.13 -11.74
CA LEU A 245 -8.57 20.49 -13.02
C LEU A 245 -9.21 19.75 -14.20
N SER A 246 -9.61 18.50 -14.05
CA SER A 246 -10.16 17.73 -15.17
C SER A 246 -11.68 17.92 -15.38
N GLY A 247 -12.41 18.30 -14.33
CA GLY A 247 -13.87 18.34 -14.32
C GLY A 247 -14.53 16.95 -14.27
N GLN A 248 -13.76 15.89 -14.04
CA GLN A 248 -14.22 14.50 -13.91
C GLN A 248 -14.15 14.05 -12.45
N THR A 249 -14.89 13.01 -12.07
CA THR A 249 -14.59 12.30 -10.82
C THR A 249 -13.21 11.65 -10.93
N PHE A 250 -12.54 11.44 -9.80
CA PHE A 250 -11.19 10.90 -9.81
C PHE A 250 -11.12 9.54 -10.51
N GLY A 251 -12.04 8.62 -10.20
CA GLY A 251 -12.08 7.29 -10.79
C GLY A 251 -12.45 7.28 -12.26
N GLU A 252 -13.30 8.20 -12.73
CA GLU A 252 -13.57 8.33 -14.16
C GLU A 252 -12.33 8.83 -14.92
N PHE A 253 -11.59 9.77 -14.35
CA PHE A 253 -10.31 10.21 -14.91
C PHE A 253 -9.31 9.04 -14.97
N LEU A 254 -9.12 8.29 -13.89
CA LEU A 254 -8.21 7.14 -13.88
C LEU A 254 -8.64 6.08 -14.90
N ARG A 255 -9.93 5.76 -14.97
CA ARG A 255 -10.48 4.79 -15.91
C ARG A 255 -10.19 5.19 -17.35
N THR A 256 -10.50 6.42 -17.71
CA THR A 256 -10.39 6.92 -19.08
C THR A 256 -8.94 7.18 -19.50
N ARG A 257 -8.10 7.68 -18.59
CA ARG A 257 -6.75 8.15 -18.91
C ARG A 257 -5.65 7.12 -18.64
N ILE A 258 -5.90 6.12 -17.78
CA ILE A 258 -4.90 5.15 -17.34
C ILE A 258 -5.38 3.71 -17.54
N PHE A 259 -6.49 3.33 -16.90
CA PHE A 259 -6.89 1.92 -16.82
C PHE A 259 -7.33 1.34 -18.17
N ALA A 260 -8.23 2.02 -18.88
CA ALA A 260 -8.73 1.54 -20.17
C ALA A 260 -7.61 1.46 -21.23
N PRO A 261 -6.73 2.46 -21.40
CA PRO A 261 -5.58 2.36 -22.31
C PRO A 261 -4.60 1.21 -21.98
N LEU A 262 -4.45 0.86 -20.70
CA LEU A 262 -3.56 -0.21 -20.23
C LEU A 262 -4.25 -1.58 -20.08
N GLY A 263 -5.57 -1.66 -20.32
CA GLY A 263 -6.34 -2.90 -20.14
C GLY A 263 -6.48 -3.35 -18.68
N MET A 264 -6.41 -2.43 -17.71
CA MET A 264 -6.54 -2.70 -16.27
C MET A 264 -8.00 -2.86 -15.87
N VAL A 265 -8.67 -3.92 -16.37
CA VAL A 265 -10.13 -4.11 -16.23
C VAL A 265 -10.60 -4.46 -14.82
N ASP A 266 -9.70 -4.94 -13.97
CA ASP A 266 -10.00 -5.32 -12.59
C ASP A 266 -9.52 -4.29 -11.55
N THR A 267 -8.98 -3.16 -12.00
CA THR A 267 -8.52 -2.06 -11.12
C THR A 267 -9.61 -1.01 -10.98
N GLY A 268 -9.95 -0.67 -9.75
CA GLY A 268 -10.99 0.31 -9.45
C GLY A 268 -11.10 0.56 -7.95
N PHE A 269 -12.13 1.30 -7.55
CA PHE A 269 -12.34 1.64 -6.12
C PHE A 269 -13.25 0.68 -5.37
N HIS A 270 -13.80 -0.32 -6.07
CA HIS A 270 -14.57 -1.41 -5.52
C HIS A 270 -14.54 -2.60 -6.50
N VAL A 271 -14.88 -3.78 -6.01
CA VAL A 271 -14.99 -5.02 -6.77
C VAL A 271 -16.44 -5.19 -7.22
N PRO A 272 -16.71 -5.34 -8.52
CA PRO A 272 -18.04 -5.65 -9.03
C PRO A 272 -18.61 -6.95 -8.42
N ALA A 273 -19.94 -7.00 -8.23
CA ALA A 273 -20.62 -8.10 -7.53
C ALA A 273 -20.30 -9.50 -8.11
N ASP A 274 -20.16 -9.61 -9.42
CA ASP A 274 -19.81 -10.85 -10.14
C ASP A 274 -18.34 -11.26 -9.94
N GLN A 275 -17.47 -10.35 -9.48
CA GLN A 275 -16.03 -10.57 -9.26
C GLN A 275 -15.64 -10.70 -7.78
N VAL A 276 -16.57 -10.49 -6.83
CA VAL A 276 -16.29 -10.56 -5.37
C VAL A 276 -15.64 -11.87 -4.94
N HIS A 277 -15.93 -12.97 -5.64
CA HIS A 277 -15.31 -14.27 -5.39
C HIS A 277 -13.77 -14.24 -5.54
N ARG A 278 -13.22 -13.34 -6.36
CA ARG A 278 -11.77 -13.15 -6.59
C ARG A 278 -11.09 -12.24 -5.55
N LEU A 279 -11.85 -11.45 -4.80
CA LEU A 279 -11.31 -10.55 -3.77
C LEU A 279 -10.64 -11.36 -2.66
N THR A 280 -9.40 -11.07 -2.30
CA THR A 280 -8.74 -11.75 -1.18
C THR A 280 -9.27 -11.26 0.16
N GLU A 281 -9.23 -12.11 1.18
CA GLU A 281 -9.50 -11.69 2.56
C GLU A 281 -8.25 -11.03 3.17
N MET A 282 -8.45 -10.01 4.01
CA MET A 282 -7.35 -9.41 4.75
C MET A 282 -7.22 -10.09 6.12
N TYR A 283 -5.98 -10.37 6.52
CA TYR A 283 -5.69 -11.09 7.76
C TYR A 283 -4.84 -10.27 8.71
N SER A 284 -5.06 -10.46 10.01
CA SER A 284 -4.16 -10.04 11.08
C SER A 284 -3.68 -11.27 11.85
N GLY A 285 -2.58 -11.13 12.59
CA GLY A 285 -2.19 -12.16 13.56
C GLY A 285 -3.29 -12.40 14.60
N ASP A 286 -3.48 -13.66 15.01
CA ASP A 286 -4.41 -14.03 16.07
C ASP A 286 -3.78 -13.99 17.49
N GLY A 287 -2.49 -13.62 17.57
CA GLY A 287 -1.70 -13.60 18.80
C GLY A 287 -1.20 -14.97 19.27
N LYS A 288 -1.52 -16.05 18.54
CA LYS A 288 -1.17 -17.45 18.84
C LYS A 288 -0.31 -18.08 17.75
N GLY A 289 0.20 -17.27 16.82
CA GLY A 289 1.00 -17.72 15.67
C GLY A 289 0.15 -18.13 14.47
N GLY A 290 -1.15 -17.83 14.47
CA GLY A 290 -2.06 -18.02 13.33
C GLY A 290 -2.62 -16.71 12.81
N LEU A 291 -3.57 -16.83 11.88
CA LEU A 291 -4.25 -15.71 11.23
C LEU A 291 -5.73 -15.72 11.56
N LYS A 292 -6.29 -14.52 11.71
CA LYS A 292 -7.73 -14.26 11.75
C LYS A 292 -8.08 -13.19 10.72
N ALA A 293 -9.30 -13.22 10.21
CA ALA A 293 -9.78 -12.14 9.35
C ALA A 293 -9.63 -10.80 10.10
N ALA A 294 -9.01 -9.84 9.45
CA ALA A 294 -8.85 -8.51 10.00
C ALA A 294 -10.20 -7.80 9.93
N THR A 295 -10.56 -7.11 11.01
CA THR A 295 -11.74 -6.21 11.05
C THR A 295 -11.32 -4.74 10.99
N GLU A 296 -10.06 -4.47 11.29
CA GLU A 296 -9.47 -3.14 11.36
C GLU A 296 -8.07 -3.13 10.73
N ALA A 297 -7.68 -1.96 10.24
CA ALA A 297 -6.32 -1.64 9.82
C ALA A 297 -6.04 -0.19 10.19
N PHE A 298 -4.86 0.07 10.77
CA PHE A 298 -4.47 1.40 11.27
C PHE A 298 -5.50 1.99 12.25
N ASP A 299 -5.98 1.16 13.18
CA ASP A 299 -7.01 1.50 14.18
C ASP A 299 -8.34 2.02 13.59
N MET A 300 -8.61 1.70 12.32
CA MET A 300 -9.85 2.04 11.63
C MET A 300 -10.51 0.78 11.06
N PRO A 301 -11.85 0.73 11.00
CA PRO A 301 -12.55 -0.34 10.30
C PRO A 301 -12.08 -0.46 8.85
N ILE A 302 -11.95 -1.69 8.37
CA ILE A 302 -11.63 -1.94 6.97
C ILE A 302 -12.82 -1.55 6.12
N ASN A 303 -12.59 -0.72 5.10
CA ASN A 303 -13.63 -0.37 4.14
C ASN A 303 -14.17 -1.61 3.43
N ASP A 304 -15.47 -1.62 3.17
CA ASP A 304 -16.08 -2.63 2.33
C ASP A 304 -15.83 -2.29 0.85
N TYR A 305 -14.95 -3.05 0.21
CA TYR A 305 -14.62 -2.90 -1.21
C TYR A 305 -15.59 -3.65 -2.13
N THR A 306 -16.66 -4.26 -1.61
CA THR A 306 -17.69 -4.91 -2.45
C THR A 306 -18.79 -3.95 -2.91
N HIS A 307 -18.73 -2.69 -2.46
CA HIS A 307 -19.66 -1.62 -2.82
C HIS A 307 -18.87 -0.35 -3.19
N PRO A 308 -19.44 0.55 -4.02
CA PRO A 308 -18.83 1.85 -4.27
C PRO A 308 -18.50 2.59 -2.95
N PRO A 309 -17.30 3.17 -2.82
CA PRO A 309 -16.94 3.89 -1.61
C PRO A 309 -17.67 5.24 -1.53
N ARG A 310 -17.59 5.90 -0.36
CA ARG A 310 -18.10 7.27 -0.18
C ARG A 310 -17.44 8.25 -1.15
N PHE A 311 -16.14 8.08 -1.38
CA PHE A 311 -15.38 8.78 -2.41
C PHE A 311 -14.14 7.98 -2.81
N GLU A 312 -13.58 8.33 -3.97
CA GLU A 312 -12.50 7.61 -4.65
C GLU A 312 -11.13 8.07 -4.13
N GLY A 313 -10.71 7.57 -2.95
CA GLY A 313 -9.51 8.08 -2.26
C GLY A 313 -8.18 7.84 -3.00
N GLY A 314 -7.50 8.93 -3.40
CA GLY A 314 -6.19 8.89 -4.07
C GLY A 314 -5.04 8.34 -3.24
N GLY A 315 -5.18 8.29 -1.91
CA GLY A 315 -4.17 7.77 -1.00
C GLY A 315 -4.22 6.25 -0.83
N GLY A 316 -5.33 5.58 -1.10
CA GLY A 316 -5.47 4.17 -0.73
C GLY A 316 -6.69 3.43 -1.22
N GLY A 317 -7.48 3.99 -2.14
CA GLY A 317 -8.79 3.47 -2.48
C GLY A 317 -8.84 2.36 -3.53
N LEU A 318 -7.73 2.01 -4.19
CA LEU A 318 -7.76 1.02 -5.27
C LEU A 318 -7.67 -0.43 -4.77
N VAL A 319 -8.30 -1.30 -5.58
CA VAL A 319 -8.06 -2.74 -5.64
C VAL A 319 -7.31 -3.13 -6.92
#